data_AF-A0A2E1MYQ5-F1
#
_entry.id   AF-A0A2E1MYQ5-F1
#
_cell.length_a   1.000
_cell.length_b   1.000
_cell.length_c   1.000
_cell.angle_alpha   90.00
_cell.angle_beta   90.00
_cell.angle_gamma   90.00
#
_symmetry.space_group_name_H-M   'P 1'
#
loop_
_entity.id
_entity.type
_entity.pdbx_description
1 polymer ?
#
loop_
_entity_poly.entity_id
_entity_poly.type
_entity_poly.pdbx_seq_one_letter_code
_entity_poly.pdbx_strand_id
1 'polypeptide(L)'
;MEETIEKSFNDLQVHKSLIKDSSFNSSIEFLENEIKIVNSSINQVGISISKIAKSLFEIKKLIKNNYWVKLTDSGIFNFSGRVCRDLALAHEKWLFNAKIPEYVLAEVSPRTLAKIGNIDLKKRINIIKILKEGNCITEARLNNLITTKKDLQFDYNNEIKKAIDICNSLTQTEKLSHFQTIMIINVKQKEEIKNLKKTIFELKRIKSVT
;
A
#
# COMPACT_ATOMS: atom_id res chain seq x y z
N MET A 1 14.98 -28.05 -9.94
CA MET A 1 14.69 -27.68 -11.34
C MET A 1 13.62 -26.61 -11.28
N GLU A 2 14.03 -25.35 -11.25
CA GLU A 2 13.10 -24.22 -11.27
C GLU A 2 12.88 -23.83 -12.73
N GLU A 3 11.68 -24.12 -13.25
CA GLU A 3 11.19 -23.52 -14.50
C GLU A 3 11.04 -22.03 -14.26
N THR A 4 12.03 -21.28 -14.71
CA THR A 4 11.89 -19.85 -14.92
C THR A 4 10.85 -19.72 -16.03
N ILE A 5 9.71 -19.08 -15.75
CA ILE A 5 8.75 -18.72 -16.79
C ILE A 5 9.41 -17.62 -17.62
N GLU A 6 10.31 -18.01 -18.52
CA GLU A 6 10.69 -17.19 -19.65
C GLU A 6 9.43 -17.05 -20.49
N LYS A 7 8.81 -15.87 -20.44
CA LYS A 7 7.89 -15.47 -21.51
C LYS A 7 8.69 -15.50 -22.80
N SER A 8 8.50 -16.56 -23.60
CA SER A 8 9.17 -16.68 -24.88
C SER A 8 8.75 -15.50 -25.77
N PHE A 9 9.71 -14.92 -26.48
CA PHE A 9 9.50 -13.76 -27.33
C PHE A 9 8.54 -14.04 -28.52
N ASN A 10 8.20 -15.31 -28.77
CA ASN A 10 7.19 -15.68 -29.75
C ASN A 10 5.79 -15.07 -29.46
N ASP A 11 5.53 -14.63 -28.22
CA ASP A 11 4.29 -13.94 -27.86
C ASP A 11 4.33 -12.43 -28.16
N LEU A 12 5.52 -11.87 -28.41
CA LEU A 12 5.70 -10.50 -28.87
C LEU A 12 5.57 -10.47 -30.40
N GLN A 13 4.33 -10.46 -30.89
CA GLN A 13 4.04 -9.93 -32.22
C GLN A 13 4.36 -8.42 -32.22
N VAL A 14 5.64 -8.06 -32.22
CA VAL A 14 6.05 -6.67 -32.40
C VAL A 14 5.60 -6.27 -33.79
N HIS A 15 4.55 -5.45 -33.84
CA HIS A 15 4.05 -4.94 -35.10
C HIS A 15 5.19 -4.22 -35.84
N LYS A 16 5.44 -4.63 -37.09
CA LYS A 16 6.40 -4.01 -38.01
C LYS A 16 6.35 -2.48 -38.02
N SER A 17 5.17 -1.91 -37.78
CA SER A 17 4.93 -0.46 -37.69
C SER A 17 5.60 0.24 -36.51
N LEU A 18 6.06 -0.49 -35.49
CA LEU A 18 6.69 0.07 -34.29
C LEU A 18 8.21 0.24 -34.44
N ILE A 19 8.83 -0.40 -35.44
CA ILE A 19 10.26 -0.35 -35.69
C ILE A 19 10.56 0.69 -36.76
N LYS A 20 11.42 1.67 -36.44
CA LYS A 20 11.75 2.80 -37.34
C LYS A 20 12.60 2.42 -38.55
N ASP A 21 13.15 1.22 -38.59
CA ASP A 21 14.26 0.85 -39.46
C ASP A 21 13.83 -0.09 -40.61
N SER A 22 14.48 0.07 -41.77
CA SER A 22 14.16 -0.68 -43.00
C SER A 22 14.71 -2.11 -42.99
N SER A 23 15.72 -2.39 -42.16
CA SER A 23 16.28 -3.72 -41.92
C SER A 23 15.57 -4.41 -40.74
N PHE A 24 14.32 -4.79 -40.97
CA PHE A 24 13.42 -5.32 -39.94
C PHE A 24 14.04 -6.44 -39.07
N ASN A 25 14.77 -7.39 -39.68
CA ASN A 25 15.29 -8.56 -38.94
C ASN A 25 16.47 -8.23 -38.02
N SER A 26 17.43 -7.42 -38.47
CA SER A 26 18.58 -7.02 -37.63
C SER A 26 18.15 -6.11 -36.48
N SER A 27 17.15 -5.26 -36.71
CA SER A 27 16.60 -4.38 -35.68
C SER A 27 15.79 -5.16 -34.63
N ILE A 28 15.15 -6.27 -35.00
CA ILE A 28 14.51 -7.18 -34.02
C ILE A 28 15.55 -7.87 -33.15
N GLU A 29 16.59 -8.45 -33.74
CA GLU A 29 17.62 -9.17 -32.96
C GLU A 29 18.32 -8.25 -31.96
N PHE A 30 18.65 -7.03 -32.39
CA PHE A 30 19.18 -6.00 -31.50
C PHE A 30 18.19 -5.65 -30.37
N LEU A 31 16.92 -5.42 -30.70
CA LEU A 31 15.88 -5.11 -29.71
C LEU A 31 15.70 -6.24 -28.68
N GLU A 32 15.71 -7.49 -29.13
CA GLU A 32 15.64 -8.66 -28.25
C GLU A 32 16.83 -8.72 -27.28
N ASN A 33 18.03 -8.44 -27.77
CA ASN A 33 19.22 -8.41 -26.94
C ASN A 33 19.14 -7.30 -25.87
N GLU A 34 18.72 -6.10 -26.25
CA GLU A 34 18.54 -5.00 -25.30
C GLU A 34 17.46 -5.29 -24.27
N ILE A 35 16.34 -5.91 -24.66
CA ILE A 35 15.29 -6.33 -23.71
C ILE A 35 15.84 -7.36 -22.72
N LYS A 36 16.65 -8.32 -23.18
CA LYS A 36 17.32 -9.29 -22.30
C LYS A 36 18.25 -8.59 -21.30
N ILE A 37 19.02 -7.59 -21.74
CA ILE A 37 19.90 -6.79 -20.88
C ILE A 37 19.09 -6.04 -19.81
N VAL A 38 17.99 -5.40 -20.19
CA VAL A 38 17.09 -4.69 -19.26
C VAL A 38 16.52 -5.65 -18.22
N ASN A 39 15.96 -6.78 -18.65
CA ASN A 39 15.36 -7.77 -17.75
C ASN A 39 16.40 -8.37 -16.78
N SER A 40 17.60 -8.68 -17.28
CA SER A 40 18.72 -9.15 -16.44
C SER A 40 19.11 -8.11 -15.39
N SER A 41 19.22 -6.85 -15.80
CA SER A 41 19.57 -5.73 -14.92
C SER A 41 18.52 -5.53 -13.81
N ILE A 42 17.24 -5.59 -14.15
CA ILE A 42 16.13 -5.50 -13.19
C ILE A 42 16.20 -6.65 -12.17
N ASN A 43 16.48 -7.88 -12.61
CA ASN A 43 16.66 -9.00 -11.69
C ASN A 43 17.85 -8.77 -10.73
N GLN A 44 18.97 -8.21 -11.22
CA GLN A 44 20.10 -7.87 -10.35
C GLN A 44 19.75 -6.81 -9.30
N VAL A 45 18.88 -5.85 -9.63
CA VAL A 45 18.34 -4.89 -8.65
C VAL A 45 17.57 -5.63 -7.56
N GLY A 46 16.66 -6.54 -7.92
CA GLY A 46 15.89 -7.35 -6.97
C GLY A 46 16.76 -8.19 -6.03
N ILE A 47 17.77 -8.88 -6.59
CA ILE A 47 18.77 -9.64 -5.82
C ILE A 47 19.49 -8.73 -4.83
N SER A 48 19.91 -7.55 -5.29
CA SER A 48 20.62 -6.58 -4.46
C SER A 48 19.75 -6.09 -3.31
N ILE A 49 18.48 -5.74 -3.56
CA ILE A 49 17.51 -5.33 -2.52
C ILE A 49 17.37 -6.43 -1.45
N SER A 50 17.20 -7.68 -1.86
CA SER A 50 17.07 -8.82 -0.92
C SER A 50 18.32 -9.00 -0.05
N LYS A 51 19.52 -8.92 -0.66
CA LYS A 51 20.80 -8.99 0.05
C LYS A 51 20.98 -7.83 1.02
N ILE A 52 20.69 -6.60 0.59
CA ILE A 52 20.77 -5.39 1.43
C ILE A 52 19.82 -5.51 2.63
N ALA A 53 18.57 -5.91 2.41
CA ALA A 53 17.58 -6.08 3.47
C ALA A 53 18.02 -7.10 4.52
N LYS A 54 18.59 -8.24 4.08
CA LYS A 54 19.19 -9.25 4.96
C LYS A 54 20.36 -8.68 5.77
N SER A 55 21.33 -8.05 5.10
CA SER A 55 22.51 -7.50 5.78
C SER A 55 22.14 -6.42 6.80
N LEU A 56 21.20 -5.53 6.46
CA LEU A 56 20.70 -4.51 7.39
C LEU A 56 20.03 -5.13 8.61
N PHE A 57 19.28 -6.22 8.44
CA PHE A 57 18.67 -6.95 9.54
C PHE A 57 19.71 -7.63 10.45
N GLU A 58 20.74 -8.23 9.86
CA GLU A 58 21.83 -8.83 10.65
C GLU A 58 22.63 -7.75 11.41
N ILE A 59 22.90 -6.59 10.80
CA ILE A 59 23.48 -5.45 11.51
C ILE A 59 22.56 -5.02 12.65
N LYS A 60 21.24 -4.87 12.40
CA LYS A 60 20.26 -4.47 13.43
C LYS A 60 20.30 -5.39 14.65
N LYS A 61 20.45 -6.71 14.48
CA LYS A 61 20.54 -7.68 15.59
C LYS A 61 21.73 -7.43 16.52
N LEU A 62 22.83 -6.88 16.01
CA LEU A 62 24.04 -6.58 16.78
C LEU A 62 23.93 -5.25 17.54
N ILE A 63 22.93 -4.43 17.23
CA ILE A 63 22.77 -3.08 17.76
C ILE A 63 21.62 -3.06 18.76
N LYS A 64 21.83 -2.43 19.92
CA LYS A 64 20.75 -2.20 20.90
C LYS A 64 19.64 -1.34 20.27
N ASN A 65 18.37 -1.65 20.54
CA ASN A 65 17.21 -1.04 19.88
C ASN A 65 17.22 0.50 19.86
N ASN A 66 17.69 1.15 20.93
CA ASN A 66 17.77 2.62 21.03
C ASN A 66 18.92 3.26 20.21
N TYR A 67 19.84 2.45 19.66
CA TYR A 67 20.95 2.90 18.83
C TYR A 67 20.76 2.60 17.34
N TRP A 68 19.81 1.73 16.97
CA TRP A 68 19.56 1.39 15.57
C TRP A 68 19.20 2.61 14.73
N VAL A 69 18.28 3.45 15.22
CA VAL A 69 17.88 4.68 14.54
C VAL A 69 19.08 5.62 14.37
N LYS A 70 19.85 5.83 15.45
CA LYS A 70 21.06 6.67 15.43
C LYS A 70 22.10 6.19 14.42
N LEU A 71 22.33 4.88 14.33
CA LEU A 71 23.27 4.30 13.36
C LEU A 71 22.78 4.54 11.93
N THR A 72 21.50 4.33 11.65
CA THR A 72 20.97 4.53 10.29
C THR A 72 20.93 5.99 9.87
N ASP A 73 20.85 6.93 10.82
CA ASP A 73 20.82 8.37 10.55
C ASP A 73 22.23 9.01 10.59
N SER A 74 23.30 8.24 10.87
CA SER A 74 24.66 8.78 10.99
C SER A 74 25.36 9.09 9.65
N GLY A 75 24.77 8.68 8.52
CA GLY A 75 25.38 8.81 7.19
C GLY A 75 26.40 7.73 6.84
N ILE A 76 26.57 6.69 7.67
CA ILE A 76 27.50 5.58 7.37
C ILE A 76 27.03 4.71 6.18
N PHE A 77 25.74 4.74 5.86
CA PHE A 77 25.16 4.01 4.73
C PHE A 77 24.92 4.96 3.55
N ASN A 78 25.05 4.41 2.33
CA ASN A 78 24.69 5.12 1.09
C ASN A 78 23.17 5.24 0.87
N PHE A 79 22.36 4.72 1.79
CA PHE A 79 20.91 4.87 1.81
C PHE A 79 20.49 5.84 2.91
N SER A 80 19.35 6.51 2.72
CA SER A 80 18.73 7.26 3.81
C SER A 80 18.40 6.32 4.98
N GLY A 81 18.51 6.83 6.21
CA GLY A 81 18.22 6.04 7.39
C GLY A 81 16.80 5.46 7.37
N ARG A 82 15.84 6.16 6.77
CA ARG A 82 14.48 5.67 6.51
C ARG A 82 14.49 4.38 5.69
N VAL A 83 15.19 4.37 4.55
CA VAL A 83 15.28 3.21 3.66
C VAL A 83 15.93 2.03 4.38
N CYS A 84 17.02 2.27 5.12
CA CYS A 84 17.68 1.22 5.91
C CYS A 84 16.71 0.55 6.90
N ARG A 85 15.94 1.35 7.65
CA ARG A 85 14.98 0.85 8.63
C ARG A 85 13.82 0.10 7.99
N ASP A 86 13.29 0.61 6.87
CA ASP A 86 12.18 -0.01 6.15
C ASP A 86 12.60 -1.36 5.53
N LEU A 87 13.78 -1.47 4.91
CA LEU A 87 14.30 -2.74 4.37
C LEU A 87 14.57 -3.78 5.45
N ALA A 88 15.22 -3.39 6.56
CA ALA A 88 15.47 -4.29 7.68
C ALA A 88 14.15 -4.84 8.25
N LEU A 89 13.14 -3.98 8.38
CA LEU A 89 11.81 -4.39 8.86
C LEU A 89 11.10 -5.35 7.89
N ALA A 90 11.21 -5.10 6.58
CA ALA A 90 10.64 -6.01 5.58
C ALA A 90 11.26 -7.41 5.67
N HIS A 91 12.60 -7.48 5.77
CA HIS A 91 13.33 -8.73 5.98
C HIS A 91 12.88 -9.46 7.25
N GLU A 92 12.89 -8.76 8.38
CA GLU A 92 12.48 -9.29 9.69
C GLU A 92 11.05 -9.87 9.68
N LYS A 93 10.11 -9.19 9.03
CA LYS A 93 8.69 -9.50 9.14
C LYS A 93 8.19 -10.56 8.17
N TRP A 94 8.75 -10.63 6.96
CA TRP A 94 8.17 -11.50 5.93
C TRP A 94 9.10 -11.87 4.78
N LEU A 95 9.97 -10.96 4.36
CA LEU A 95 10.75 -11.15 3.12
C LEU A 95 11.74 -12.32 3.24
N PHE A 96 12.23 -12.63 4.45
CA PHE A 96 13.14 -13.77 4.67
C PHE A 96 12.56 -15.15 4.26
N ASN A 97 11.22 -15.30 4.29
CA ASN A 97 10.52 -16.54 3.95
C ASN A 97 9.73 -16.46 2.64
N ALA A 98 9.58 -15.27 2.09
CA ALA A 98 8.82 -15.07 0.87
C ALA A 98 9.74 -15.18 -0.34
N LYS A 99 9.74 -16.35 -1.00
CA LYS A 99 10.33 -16.52 -2.33
C LYS A 99 9.57 -15.64 -3.33
N ILE A 100 9.95 -14.37 -3.49
CA ILE A 100 9.36 -13.40 -4.43
C ILE A 100 10.30 -13.28 -5.63
N PRO A 101 9.78 -13.25 -6.88
CA PRO A 101 10.60 -13.00 -8.05
C PRO A 101 11.38 -11.68 -7.95
N GLU A 102 12.62 -11.69 -8.40
CA GLU A 102 13.57 -10.61 -8.23
C GLU A 102 13.09 -9.32 -8.90
N TYR A 103 12.59 -9.40 -10.14
CA TYR A 103 12.05 -8.25 -10.84
C TYR A 103 10.84 -7.62 -10.12
N VAL A 104 10.03 -8.40 -9.40
CA VAL A 104 8.93 -7.85 -8.59
C VAL A 104 9.48 -7.08 -7.39
N LEU A 105 10.55 -7.56 -6.76
CA LEU A 105 11.21 -6.84 -5.67
C LEU A 105 11.85 -5.54 -6.12
N ALA A 106 12.39 -5.49 -7.35
CA ALA A 106 12.98 -4.28 -7.93
C ALA A 106 11.96 -3.14 -8.09
N GLU A 107 10.71 -3.48 -8.39
CA GLU A 107 9.62 -2.52 -8.67
C GLU A 107 8.92 -2.00 -7.41
N VAL A 108 9.18 -2.57 -6.22
CA VAL A 108 8.50 -2.20 -4.98
C VAL A 108 9.41 -1.39 -4.07
N SER A 109 8.97 -0.18 -3.70
CA SER A 109 9.76 0.67 -2.82
C SER A 109 10.02 0.03 -1.44
N PRO A 110 11.17 0.33 -0.80
CA PRO A 110 11.45 -0.08 0.57
C PRO A 110 10.30 0.22 1.54
N ARG A 111 9.66 1.38 1.38
CA ARG A 111 8.55 1.83 2.23
C ARG A 111 7.35 0.90 2.12
N THR A 112 7.03 0.43 0.91
CA THR A 112 5.91 -0.46 0.66
C THR A 112 6.21 -1.89 1.12
N LEU A 113 7.44 -2.38 0.91
CA LEU A 113 7.89 -3.66 1.49
C LEU A 113 7.74 -3.68 3.02
N ALA A 114 8.10 -2.58 3.68
CA ALA A 114 7.93 -2.42 5.13
C ALA A 114 6.45 -2.38 5.55
N LYS A 115 5.58 -1.72 4.79
CA LYS A 115 4.13 -1.70 5.04
C LYS A 115 3.52 -3.10 5.01
N ILE A 116 3.91 -3.94 4.04
CA ILE A 116 3.47 -5.35 3.96
C ILE A 116 3.84 -6.13 5.24
N GLY A 117 4.99 -5.84 5.83
CA GLY A 117 5.41 -6.44 7.11
C GLY A 117 4.55 -6.06 8.32
N ASN A 118 3.74 -4.99 8.22
CA ASN A 118 2.96 -4.44 9.33
C ASN A 118 1.44 -4.64 9.20
N ILE A 119 0.95 -5.16 8.07
CA ILE A 119 -0.47 -5.50 7.94
C ILE A 119 -0.81 -6.86 8.58
N ASP A 120 -2.11 -7.09 8.75
CA ASP A 120 -2.69 -8.36 9.22
C ASP A 120 -2.17 -9.55 8.41
N LEU A 121 -1.94 -10.68 9.10
CA LEU A 121 -1.37 -11.89 8.52
C LEU A 121 -2.18 -12.40 7.31
N LYS A 122 -3.51 -12.39 7.37
CA LYS A 122 -4.36 -12.86 6.26
C LYS A 122 -4.14 -11.99 5.01
N LYS A 123 -4.12 -10.66 5.19
CA LYS A 123 -3.86 -9.72 4.09
C LYS A 123 -2.44 -9.86 3.56
N ARG A 124 -1.47 -10.05 4.45
CA ARG A 124 -0.06 -10.27 4.08
C ARG A 124 0.11 -11.50 3.21
N ILE A 125 -0.49 -12.63 3.58
CA ILE A 125 -0.44 -13.86 2.79
C ILE A 125 -1.02 -13.64 1.40
N ASN A 126 -2.16 -12.94 1.30
CA ASN A 126 -2.77 -12.62 0.00
C ASN A 126 -1.85 -11.75 -0.86
N ILE A 127 -1.26 -10.70 -0.30
CA ILE A 127 -0.32 -9.84 -1.02
C ILE A 127 0.92 -10.64 -1.47
N ILE A 128 1.50 -11.46 -0.60
CA ILE A 128 2.64 -12.31 -0.94
C ILE A 128 2.31 -13.25 -2.09
N LYS A 129 1.12 -13.86 -2.08
CA LYS A 129 0.66 -14.72 -3.18
C LYS A 129 0.64 -13.96 -4.51
N ILE A 130 0.06 -12.76 -4.51
CA ILE A 130 0.00 -11.92 -5.69
C ILE A 130 1.39 -11.52 -6.20
N LEU A 131 2.32 -11.18 -5.29
CA LEU A 131 3.70 -10.86 -5.66
C LEU A 131 4.45 -12.07 -6.22
N LYS A 132 4.15 -13.29 -5.74
CA LYS A 132 4.72 -14.55 -6.23
C LYS A 132 4.27 -14.89 -7.64
N GLU A 133 3.04 -14.55 -8.00
CA GLU A 133 2.48 -14.79 -9.33
C GLU A 133 3.19 -13.96 -10.41
N GLY A 134 4.06 -13.00 -10.05
CA GLY A 134 4.90 -12.30 -11.01
C GLY A 134 4.16 -11.24 -11.83
N ASN A 135 2.87 -11.03 -11.55
CA ASN A 135 2.09 -10.01 -12.21
C ASN A 135 2.63 -8.62 -11.81
N CYS A 136 2.97 -7.78 -12.80
CA CYS A 136 3.35 -6.39 -12.56
C CYS A 136 2.22 -5.68 -11.80
N ILE A 137 2.40 -5.53 -10.49
CA ILE A 137 1.51 -4.76 -9.64
C ILE A 137 2.15 -3.41 -9.39
N THR A 138 1.43 -2.36 -9.77
CA THR A 138 1.85 -1.00 -9.46
C THR A 138 1.85 -0.78 -7.96
N GLU A 139 2.78 0.05 -7.49
CA GLU A 139 2.85 0.44 -6.08
C GLU A 139 1.53 1.08 -5.60
N ALA A 140 0.80 1.78 -6.48
CA ALA A 140 -0.54 2.31 -6.17
C ALA A 140 -1.55 1.19 -5.87
N ARG A 141 -1.59 0.15 -6.72
CA ARG A 141 -2.47 -1.01 -6.50
C ARG A 141 -2.09 -1.78 -5.24
N LEU A 142 -0.79 -1.92 -4.97
CA LEU A 142 -0.30 -2.55 -3.75
C LEU A 142 -0.69 -1.74 -2.51
N ASN A 143 -0.55 -0.41 -2.55
CA ASN A 143 -0.99 0.47 -1.48
C ASN A 143 -2.50 0.39 -1.24
N ASN A 144 -3.32 0.26 -2.29
CA ASN A 144 -4.77 0.07 -2.16
C ASN A 144 -5.14 -1.24 -1.44
N LEU A 145 -4.38 -2.32 -1.67
CA LEU A 145 -4.56 -3.60 -0.98
C LEU A 145 -4.12 -3.53 0.50
N ILE A 146 -3.08 -2.73 0.78
CA ILE A 146 -2.55 -2.49 2.13
C ILE A 146 -3.51 -1.61 2.93
N THR A 147 -4.08 -0.58 2.33
CA THR A 147 -5.07 0.27 2.99
C THR A 147 -6.32 -0.54 3.26
N THR A 148 -6.65 -0.73 4.54
CA THR A 148 -8.06 -0.79 4.91
C THR A 148 -8.69 0.48 4.34
N LYS A 149 -9.73 0.35 3.50
CA LYS A 149 -10.73 1.42 3.46
C LYS A 149 -11.04 1.66 4.94
N LYS A 150 -10.65 2.83 5.48
CA LYS A 150 -11.39 3.34 6.61
C LYS A 150 -12.78 3.48 6.04
N ASP A 151 -13.61 2.46 6.23
CA ASP A 151 -15.01 2.76 6.37
C ASP A 151 -15.02 3.90 7.39
N LEU A 152 -15.66 5.00 7.03
CA LEU A 152 -16.09 6.01 8.00
C LEU A 152 -17.11 5.35 8.93
N GLN A 153 -16.74 4.23 9.55
CA GLN A 153 -17.53 3.51 10.49
C GLN A 153 -17.45 4.35 11.75
N PHE A 154 -18.43 5.23 11.87
CA PHE A 154 -18.64 6.04 13.04
C PHE A 154 -18.64 5.12 14.25
N ASP A 155 -17.60 5.22 15.07
CA ASP A 155 -17.47 4.42 16.28
C ASP A 155 -18.36 5.03 17.36
N TYR A 156 -19.62 4.59 17.38
CA TYR A 156 -20.63 5.03 18.32
C TYR A 156 -20.13 4.95 19.77
N ASN A 157 -19.37 3.91 20.12
CA ASN A 157 -18.92 3.72 21.50
C ASN A 157 -17.89 4.77 21.90
N ASN A 158 -16.96 5.11 21.00
CA ASN A 158 -15.97 6.14 21.25
C ASN A 158 -16.59 7.53 21.37
N GLU A 159 -17.54 7.86 20.50
CA GLU A 159 -18.23 9.16 20.53
C GLU A 159 -19.17 9.29 21.74
N ILE A 160 -19.86 8.21 22.13
CA ILE A 160 -20.63 8.17 23.39
C ILE A 160 -19.71 8.40 24.58
N LYS A 161 -18.53 7.76 24.62
CA LYS A 161 -17.57 7.95 25.72
C LYS A 161 -17.11 9.40 25.83
N LYS A 162 -16.72 10.03 24.70
CA LYS A 162 -16.37 11.45 24.68
C LYS A 162 -17.51 12.34 25.16
N ALA A 163 -18.75 12.07 24.74
CA ALA A 163 -19.91 12.83 25.19
C ALA A 163 -20.14 12.70 26.70
N ILE A 164 -19.97 11.50 27.27
CA ILE A 164 -20.05 11.27 28.72
C ILE A 164 -18.95 12.04 29.45
N ASP A 165 -17.71 12.00 28.96
CA ASP A 165 -16.58 12.70 29.56
C ASP A 165 -16.80 14.21 29.60
N ILE A 166 -17.32 14.78 28.50
CA ILE A 166 -17.71 16.20 28.42
C ILE A 166 -18.81 16.50 29.44
N CYS A 167 -19.89 15.71 29.46
CA CYS A 167 -20.98 15.89 30.42
C CYS A 167 -20.49 15.84 31.88
N ASN A 168 -19.56 14.94 32.21
CA ASN A 168 -19.02 14.82 33.56
C ASN A 168 -18.17 16.03 33.97
N SER A 169 -17.55 16.72 33.00
CA SER A 169 -16.72 17.91 33.23
C SER A 169 -17.50 19.23 33.45
N LEU A 170 -18.80 19.25 33.14
CA LEU A 170 -19.64 20.45 33.18
C LEU A 170 -20.37 20.64 34.52
N THR A 171 -20.58 21.90 34.90
CA THR A 171 -21.45 22.29 36.02
C THR A 171 -22.94 22.06 35.72
N GLN A 172 -23.81 22.10 36.73
CA GLN A 172 -25.25 21.85 36.52
C GLN A 172 -25.94 22.91 35.66
N THR A 173 -25.54 24.18 35.79
CA THR A 173 -26.05 25.28 34.97
C THR A 173 -25.63 25.12 33.51
N GLU A 174 -24.39 24.71 33.25
CA GLU A 174 -23.89 24.43 31.90
C GLU A 174 -24.57 23.21 31.27
N LYS A 175 -24.82 22.15 32.06
CA LYS A 175 -25.58 20.96 31.63
C LYS A 175 -26.99 21.32 31.16
N LEU A 176 -27.69 22.17 31.91
CA LEU A 176 -29.03 22.64 31.56
C LEU A 176 -29.03 23.45 30.25
N SER A 177 -28.06 24.36 30.09
CA SER A 177 -27.90 25.14 28.85
C SER A 177 -27.57 24.25 27.65
N HIS A 178 -26.68 23.26 27.82
CA HIS A 178 -26.34 22.30 26.78
C HIS A 178 -27.55 21.45 26.40
N PHE A 179 -28.33 20.99 27.37
CA PHE A 179 -29.55 20.22 27.12
C PHE A 179 -30.57 21.01 26.30
N GLN A 180 -30.81 22.28 26.63
CA GLN A 180 -31.70 23.15 25.86
C GLN A 180 -31.22 23.31 24.40
N THR A 181 -29.91 23.48 24.21
CA THR A 181 -29.31 23.60 22.87
C THR A 181 -29.45 22.31 22.07
N ILE A 182 -29.18 21.15 22.69
CA ILE A 182 -29.34 19.83 22.08
C ILE A 182 -30.81 19.60 21.69
N MET A 183 -31.77 20.02 22.51
CA MET A 183 -33.20 19.91 22.18
C MET A 183 -33.56 20.70 20.92
N ILE A 184 -33.03 21.92 20.76
CA ILE A 184 -33.23 22.73 19.55
C ILE A 184 -32.59 22.06 18.33
N ILE A 185 -31.36 21.56 18.47
CA ILE A 185 -30.65 20.85 17.40
C ILE A 185 -31.43 19.60 16.97
N ASN A 186 -31.94 18.81 17.92
CA ASN A 186 -32.75 17.62 17.64
C ASN A 186 -34.03 17.95 16.85
N VAL A 187 -34.69 19.07 17.15
CA VAL A 187 -35.86 19.52 16.39
C VAL A 187 -35.47 19.85 14.93
N LYS A 188 -34.39 20.61 14.73
CA LYS A 188 -33.88 20.94 13.39
C LYS A 188 -33.48 19.70 12.59
N GLN A 189 -32.78 18.76 13.22
CA GLN A 189 -32.38 17.50 12.59
C GLN A 189 -33.57 16.64 12.18
N LYS A 190 -34.65 16.59 12.98
CA LYS A 190 -35.88 15.88 12.61
C LYS A 190 -36.52 16.47 11.34
N GLU A 191 -36.53 17.80 11.21
CA GLU A 191 -37.03 18.47 10.02
C GLU A 191 -36.14 18.18 8.80
N GLU A 192 -34.82 18.26 8.95
CA GLU A 192 -33.87 17.96 7.88
C GLU A 192 -33.98 16.51 7.40
N ILE A 193 -34.11 15.54 8.31
CA ILE A 193 -34.34 14.13 7.97
C ILE A 193 -35.64 13.97 7.18
N LYS A 194 -36.70 14.70 7.54
CA LYS A 194 -37.98 14.66 6.81
C LYS A 194 -37.80 15.20 5.40
N ASN A 195 -37.07 16.31 5.24
CA ASN A 195 -36.76 16.90 3.94
C ASN A 195 -35.91 15.96 3.08
N LEU A 196 -34.83 15.39 3.63
CA LEU A 196 -33.98 14.43 2.93
C LEU A 196 -34.76 13.18 2.49
N LYS A 197 -35.65 12.65 3.33
CA LYS A 197 -36.53 11.53 2.96
C LYS A 197 -37.44 11.88 1.79
N LYS A 198 -37.98 13.10 1.76
CA LYS A 198 -38.80 13.60 0.64
C LYS A 198 -37.97 13.72 -0.65
N THR A 199 -36.79 14.32 -0.58
CA THR A 199 -35.87 14.44 -1.73
C THR A 199 -35.46 13.08 -2.27
N ILE A 200 -35.12 12.12 -1.40
CA ILE A 200 -34.77 10.74 -1.80
C ILE A 200 -35.96 10.08 -2.51
N PHE A 201 -37.18 10.27 -2.01
CA PHE A 201 -38.39 9.73 -2.63
C PHE A 201 -38.61 10.32 -4.04
N GLU A 202 -38.46 11.63 -4.20
CA GLU A 202 -38.57 12.32 -5.50
C GLU A 202 -37.50 11.85 -6.49
N LEU A 203 -36.24 11.76 -6.06
CA LEU A 203 -35.13 11.27 -6.89
C LEU A 203 -35.32 9.82 -7.34
N LYS A 204 -35.82 8.94 -6.45
CA LYS A 204 -36.14 7.55 -6.81
C LYS A 204 -37.25 7.48 -7.85
N ARG A 205 -38.26 8.35 -7.75
CA ARG A 205 -39.39 8.41 -8.68
C ARG A 205 -38.98 8.91 -10.06
N ILE A 206 -38.07 9.87 -10.15
CA ILE A 206 -37.50 10.33 -11.44
C ILE A 206 -36.71 9.20 -12.11
N LYS A 207 -35.90 8.48 -11.32
CA LYS A 207 -35.07 7.37 -11.81
C LYS A 207 -35.86 6.13 -12.26
N SER A 208 -37.14 6.00 -11.88
CA SER A 208 -38.03 4.93 -12.36
C SER A 208 -38.82 5.28 -13.62
N VAL A 209 -38.78 6.54 -14.06
CA VAL A 209 -39.50 7.05 -15.25
C VAL A 209 -38.55 7.26 -16.44
N THR A 210 -37.24 7.13 -16.24
CA THR A 210 -36.19 7.17 -17.27
C THR A 210 -35.62 5.78 -17.47
#